data_AF-A0A1F2ZKL5-F1
#
_entry.id   AF-A0A1F2ZKL5-F1
#
_cell.length_a   1.000
_cell.length_b   1.000
_cell.length_c   1.000
_cell.angle_alpha   90.00
_cell.angle_beta   90.00
_cell.angle_gamma   90.00
#
_symmetry.space_group_name_H-M   'P 1'
#
loop_
_entity.id
_entity.type
_entity.pdbx_description
1 polymer ?
#
loop_
_entity_poly.entity_id
_entity_poly.type
_entity_poly.pdbx_seq_one_letter_code
_entity_poly.pdbx_strand_id
1 'polypeptide(L)' 'MLVVELKRGRASDRVVGQIQRYMGYVKDELAEADQQVKGVIIALEDDLRIRRALSVAQNIEFYRYQLSFKLNKVFK' A
#
# COMPACT_ATOMS: atom_id res chain seq x y z
N MET A 1 -8.29 -11.66 4.33
CA MET A 1 -6.82 -11.51 4.28
C MET A 1 -6.45 -10.07 3.91
N LEU A 2 -5.25 -9.64 4.32
CA LEU A 2 -4.71 -8.30 4.02
C LEU A 2 -3.38 -8.44 3.25
N VAL A 3 -3.27 -7.75 2.13
CA VAL A 3 -2.03 -7.62 1.35
C VAL A 3 -1.49 -6.21 1.55
N VAL A 4 -0.20 -6.08 1.87
CA VAL A 4 0.45 -4.78 2.12
C VAL A 4 1.56 -4.55 1.10
N GLU A 5 1.54 -3.39 0.45
CA GLU A 5 2.60 -2.92 -0.45
C GLU A 5 3.23 -1.64 0.13
N LEU A 6 4.49 -1.74 0.58
CA LEU A 6 5.23 -0.62 1.18
C LEU A 6 6.19 0.02 0.17
N LYS A 7 6.13 1.35 0.04
CA LYS A 7 7.08 2.15 -0.74
C LYS A 7 7.82 3.13 0.17
N ARG A 8 9.15 3.14 0.07
CA ARG A 8 10.04 4.07 0.82
C ARG A 8 9.87 5.55 0.44
N GLY A 9 9.32 5.83 -0.73
CA GLY A 9 9.21 7.19 -1.25
C GLY A 9 7.81 7.48 -1.77
N ARG A 10 7.74 8.30 -2.81
CA ARG A 10 6.50 8.55 -3.53
C ARG A 10 5.98 7.28 -4.19
N ALA A 11 4.71 6.98 -3.99
CA ALA A 11 4.02 5.95 -4.76
C ALA A 11 3.49 6.53 -6.07
N SER A 12 3.75 5.83 -7.18
CA SER A 12 3.11 6.10 -8.48
C SER A 12 1.92 5.18 -8.69
N ASP A 13 1.07 5.48 -9.67
CA ASP A 13 -0.06 4.65 -10.11
C ASP A 13 0.32 3.19 -10.43
N ARG A 14 1.57 2.93 -10.82
CA ARG A 14 2.09 1.56 -11.01
C ARG A 14 1.94 0.66 -9.79
N VAL A 15 1.94 1.23 -8.57
CA VAL A 15 1.79 0.45 -7.34
C VAL A 15 0.42 -0.22 -7.22
N VAL A 16 -0.62 0.38 -7.82
CA VAL A 16 -1.98 -0.18 -7.81
C VAL A 16 -2.00 -1.50 -8.58
N GLY A 17 -1.36 -1.55 -9.75
CA GLY A 17 -1.22 -2.78 -10.50
C GLY A 17 -0.33 -3.82 -9.80
N GLN A 18 0.66 -3.39 -9.00
CA GLN A 18 1.48 -4.30 -8.21
C GLN A 18 0.66 -5.00 -7.13
N ILE A 19 -0.04 -4.23 -6.29
CA ILE A 19 -0.83 -4.81 -5.20
C ILE A 19 -2.01 -5.64 -5.74
N GLN A 20 -2.64 -5.24 -6.85
CA GLN A 20 -3.71 -6.02 -7.47
C GLN A 20 -3.26 -7.41 -7.92
N ARG A 21 -2.04 -7.55 -8.46
CA ARG A 21 -1.50 -8.88 -8.82
C ARG A 21 -1.34 -9.77 -7.60
N TYR A 22 -0.82 -9.22 -6.50
CA TYR A 22 -0.68 -9.96 -5.25
C TYR A 22 -2.05 -10.30 -4.65
N MET A 23 -2.98 -9.36 -4.63
CA MET A 23 -4.35 -9.59 -4.18
C MET A 23 -5.06 -10.67 -5.01
N GLY A 24 -4.86 -10.70 -6.33
CA GLY A 24 -5.39 -11.74 -7.21
C GLY A 24 -4.85 -13.12 -6.82
N TYR A 25 -3.53 -13.25 -6.70
CA TYR A 25 -2.92 -14.50 -6.24
C TYR A 25 -3.42 -14.93 -4.86
N VAL A 26 -3.49 -14.00 -3.89
CA VAL A 26 -4.01 -14.32 -2.54
C VAL A 26 -5.47 -14.76 -2.62
N LYS A 27 -6.28 -14.12 -3.46
CA LYS A 27 -7.69 -14.48 -3.63
C LYS A 27 -7.85 -15.88 -4.21
N ASP A 28 -7.08 -16.22 -5.23
CA ASP A 28 -7.29 -17.45 -6.00
C ASP A 28 -6.62 -18.67 -5.33
N GLU A 29 -5.49 -18.48 -4.65
CA GLU A 29 -4.67 -19.58 -4.13
C GLU A 29 -4.73 -19.73 -2.60
N LEU A 30 -5.05 -18.67 -1.86
CA LEU A 30 -4.92 -18.66 -0.40
C LEU A 30 -6.23 -18.37 0.35
N ALA A 31 -7.16 -17.63 -0.26
CA ALA A 31 -8.39 -17.22 0.40
C ALA A 31 -9.43 -18.32 0.35
N GLU A 32 -10.16 -18.49 1.45
CA GLU A 32 -11.37 -19.33 1.47
C GLU A 32 -12.50 -18.66 0.66
N ALA A 33 -13.52 -19.43 0.26
CA ALA A 33 -14.56 -18.99 -0.68
C ALA A 33 -15.26 -17.67 -0.29
N ASP A 34 -15.49 -17.44 1.01
CA ASP A 34 -16.15 -16.25 1.53
C ASP A 34 -15.17 -15.22 2.12
N GLN A 35 -13.87 -15.48 2.01
CA GLN A 35 -12.84 -14.65 2.62
C GLN A 35 -12.45 -13.48 1.71
N GLN A 36 -12.72 -12.26 2.18
CA GLN A 36 -12.33 -11.07 1.43
C GLN A 36 -10.82 -10.81 1.47
N VAL A 37 -10.26 -10.39 0.33
CA VAL A 37 -8.88 -9.89 0.22
C VAL A 37 -8.91 -8.37 0.11
N LYS A 38 -8.25 -7.69 1.04
CA LYS A 38 -8.07 -6.24 1.05
C LYS A 38 -6.63 -5.88 0.75
N GLY A 39 -6.44 -4.74 0.09
CA GLY A 39 -5.11 -4.18 -0.20
C GLY A 39 -4.85 -2.94 0.64
N VAL A 40 -3.62 -2.79 1.11
CA VAL A 40 -3.13 -1.55 1.73
C VAL A 40 -1.82 -1.14 1.07
N ILE A 41 -1.79 0.08 0.56
CA ILE A 41 -0.56 0.73 0.09
C ILE A 41 -0.07 1.68 1.18
N ILE A 42 1.21 1.59 1.54
CA ILE A 42 1.84 2.47 2.52
C ILE A 42 2.99 3.22 1.83
N ALA A 43 2.97 4.54 1.83
CA ALA A 43 4.01 5.36 1.18
C ALA A 43 4.21 6.71 1.88
N LEU A 44 5.30 7.43 1.55
CA LEU A 44 5.59 8.74 2.15
C LEU A 44 4.73 9.86 1.53
N GLU A 45 4.57 9.76 0.22
CA GLU A 45 3.86 10.71 -0.62
C GLU A 45 2.99 9.97 -1.63
N ASP A 46 1.92 10.63 -2.01
CA ASP A 46 1.05 10.28 -3.11
C ASP A 46 1.03 11.40 -4.16
N ASP A 47 0.55 11.07 -5.36
CA ASP A 47 0.33 12.04 -6.43
C ASP A 47 -1.11 11.96 -6.95
N LEU A 48 -1.46 12.86 -7.88
CA LEU A 48 -2.80 12.87 -8.46
C LEU A 48 -3.13 11.58 -9.25
N ARG A 49 -2.11 10.89 -9.79
CA ARG A 49 -2.32 9.68 -10.59
C ARG A 49 -2.74 8.52 -9.70
N ILE A 50 -2.02 8.28 -8.59
CA ILE A 50 -2.41 7.24 -7.65
C ILE A 50 -3.75 7.55 -6.97
N ARG A 51 -4.06 8.81 -6.64
CA ARG A 51 -5.39 9.19 -6.13
C ARG A 51 -6.50 8.82 -7.10
N ARG A 52 -6.31 9.11 -8.39
CA ARG A 52 -7.28 8.76 -9.45
C ARG A 52 -7.38 7.25 -9.68
N ALA A 53 -6.27 6.53 -9.60
CA ALA A 53 -6.29 5.07 -9.70
C ALA A 53 -7.06 4.45 -8.51
N LEU A 54 -6.87 4.98 -7.31
CA LEU A 54 -7.55 4.51 -6.10
C LEU A 54 -9.02 4.91 -6.01
N SER A 55 -9.46 6.00 -6.66
CA SER A 55 -10.87 6.42 -6.60
C SER A 55 -11.84 5.40 -7.19
N VAL A 56 -11.35 4.46 -8.01
CA VAL A 56 -12.14 3.34 -8.56
C VAL A 56 -11.74 1.99 -7.96
N ALA A 57 -10.62 1.90 -7.23
CA ALA A 57 -10.14 0.67 -6.60
C ALA A 57 -10.61 0.57 -5.14
N GLN A 58 -11.92 0.35 -4.95
CA GLN A 58 -12.61 0.45 -3.66
C GLN A 58 -12.13 -0.54 -2.58
N ASN A 59 -11.39 -1.59 -2.94
CA ASN A 59 -10.85 -2.60 -2.03
C ASN A 59 -9.37 -2.37 -1.65
N ILE A 60 -8.83 -1.19 -1.98
CA ILE A 60 -7.45 -0.79 -1.70
C ILE A 60 -7.43 0.52 -0.92
N GLU A 61 -6.84 0.48 0.26
CA GLU A 61 -6.65 1.66 1.10
C GLU A 61 -5.22 2.20 0.94
N PHE A 62 -5.05 3.51 1.16
CA PHE A 62 -3.74 4.17 1.10
C PHE A 62 -3.43 4.89 2.41
N TYR A 63 -2.27 4.59 2.98
CA TYR A 63 -1.77 5.22 4.19
C TYR A 63 -0.48 5.96 3.90
N ARG A 64 -0.39 7.20 4.43
CA ARG A 64 0.87 7.92 4.51
C ARG A 64 1.56 7.58 5.81
N TYR A 65 2.76 7.03 5.75
CA TYR A 65 3.55 6.84 6.97
C TYR A 65 4.30 8.13 7.32
N GLN A 66 4.47 8.37 8.61
CA GLN A 66 5.22 9.50 9.15
C GLN A 66 6.41 8.96 9.95
N LEU A 67 7.58 9.57 9.76
CA LEU A 67 8.79 9.23 10.52
C LEU A 67 8.96 10.23 11.66
N SER A 68 8.89 9.73 12.89
CA SER A 68 9.28 10.47 14.08
C SER A 68 10.69 10.06 14.47
N PHE A 69 11.66 10.98 14.36
CA PHE A 69 13.02 10.73 14.82
C PHE A 69 13.40 11.70 15.94
N LYS A 70 14.04 11.15 16.97
CA LYS A 70 14.65 11.91 18.06
C LYS A 70 16.17 11.84 17.90
N LEU A 71 16.80 13.00 17.85
CA LEU A 71 18.25 13.09 17.75
C LEU A 71 18.86 13.11 19.14
N ASN A 72 19.78 12.18 19.39
CA ASN A 72 20.63 12.19 20.57
C ASN A 72 22.06 12.40 20.08
N LYS A 73 22.75 13.40 20.64
CA LYS A 73 24.15 13.66 20.32
C LYS A 73 25.00 12.53 20.90
N VAL A 74 25.78 11.85 20.07
CA VAL A 74 26.65 10.75 20.52
C VAL A 74 28.06 11.25 20.83
N PHE A 75 28.64 12.13 20.00
CA PHE A 75 29.92 12.81 20.25
C PHE A 75 29.93 14.24 19.68
N LYS A 76 30.97 15.04 19.95
CA LYS A 76 31.13 16.42 19.45
C LYS A 76 31.60 16.44 17.99
#